data_AF-A0A848N1S4-F1
#
_entry.id   AF-A0A848N1S4-F1
#
_cell.length_a   1.000
_cell.length_b   1.000
_cell.length_c   1.000
_cell.angle_alpha   90.00
_cell.angle_beta   90.00
_cell.angle_gamma   90.00
#
_symmetry.space_group_name_H-M   'P 1'
#
loop_
_entity.id
_entity.type
_entity.pdbx_description
1 polymer ?
#
loop_
_entity_poly.entity_id
_entity_poly.type
_entity_poly.pdbx_seq_one_letter_code
_entity_poly.pdbx_strand_id
1 'polypeptide(L)'
;KDKFSQIFRHVSHTNGLIDLIEICYGRINSYKREDETEKEIFEYVWCEINPLDDVVRIILSENPQAFTKDNSNGSRNKIQTEIVSKLKRDYNLTFKLLNEKQTLFKIYKYLTAHLEEPYAQKLEPYQEEINGFVNTMLHNLNTEEAQNIRLSHRVRKLFERNLIQKDFQKFITKKVDDGRVLSIIYSDAVGGNVKATSGGTNARNNLDLQDSDVYFDTKESIYFDQELSSIVVSWVNKSELKDDRFDNIEVRYTCYREFYITHFLRYNVREEIYEYVLPKFDEYKRKPL
;
A
#
# COMPACT_ATOMS: atom_id res chain seq x y z
N LYS A 1 -0.12 32.98 -13.05
CA LYS A 1 0.07 31.51 -12.90
C LYS A 1 -0.09 31.23 -11.43
N ASP A 2 -1.29 30.82 -11.07
CA ASP A 2 -1.83 31.09 -9.74
C ASP A 2 -1.24 30.09 -8.75
N LYS A 3 -0.71 30.61 -7.64
CA LYS A 3 -0.21 29.77 -6.54
C LYS A 3 -1.40 29.29 -5.73
N PHE A 4 -1.24 28.21 -4.97
CA PHE A 4 -2.27 27.81 -4.02
C PHE A 4 -2.46 28.90 -2.96
N SER A 5 -3.67 29.45 -2.85
CA SER A 5 -4.06 30.43 -1.83
C SER A 5 -5.00 29.80 -0.81
N GLN A 6 -4.86 30.18 0.46
CA GLN A 6 -5.81 29.74 1.48
C GLN A 6 -7.18 30.36 1.20
N ILE A 7 -8.19 29.52 1.00
CA ILE A 7 -9.59 29.95 0.76
C ILE A 7 -10.51 29.61 1.93
N PHE A 8 -10.08 28.71 2.82
CA PHE A 8 -10.81 28.31 4.01
C PHE A 8 -9.85 27.96 5.14
N ARG A 9 -10.27 28.26 6.38
CA ARG A 9 -9.59 27.83 7.60
C ARG A 9 -10.60 27.67 8.73
N HIS A 10 -10.58 26.53 9.40
CA HIS A 10 -11.34 26.25 10.61
C HIS A 10 -10.42 25.72 11.72
N VAL A 11 -10.77 26.02 12.98
CA VAL A 11 -10.03 25.56 14.16
C VAL A 11 -11.02 25.08 15.21
N SER A 12 -11.00 23.78 15.45
CA SER A 12 -11.75 23.13 16.52
C SER A 12 -10.93 23.17 17.81
N HIS A 13 -11.61 23.45 18.92
CA HIS A 13 -10.97 23.48 20.23
C HIS A 13 -11.91 23.00 21.33
N THR A 14 -11.35 22.23 22.27
CA THR A 14 -12.02 21.72 23.46
C THR A 14 -11.23 22.16 24.68
N ASN A 15 -11.89 22.80 25.65
CA ASN A 15 -11.27 23.28 26.88
C ASN A 15 -10.04 24.19 26.66
N GLY A 16 -10.03 24.96 25.56
CA GLY A 16 -8.94 25.87 25.20
C GLY A 16 -7.72 25.19 24.55
N LEU A 17 -7.76 23.87 24.34
CA LEU A 17 -6.78 23.14 23.55
C LEU A 17 -7.28 23.00 22.11
N ILE A 18 -6.36 23.10 21.14
CA ILE A 18 -6.70 22.92 19.72
C ILE A 18 -6.78 21.42 19.43
N ASP A 19 -7.93 20.97 18.93
CA ASP A 19 -8.16 19.56 18.60
C ASP A 19 -7.87 19.29 17.12
N LEU A 20 -8.25 20.22 16.25
CA LEU A 20 -8.12 20.07 14.80
C LEU A 20 -8.00 21.43 14.13
N ILE A 21 -7.11 21.53 13.15
CA ILE A 21 -7.05 22.67 12.24
C ILE A 21 -7.30 22.17 10.83
N GLU A 22 -8.33 22.72 10.18
CA GLU A 22 -8.69 22.39 8.81
C GLU A 22 -8.40 23.57 7.90
N ILE A 23 -7.77 23.31 6.76
CA ILE A 23 -7.34 24.36 5.83
C ILE A 23 -7.65 23.88 4.41
N CYS A 24 -8.30 24.73 3.62
CA CYS A 24 -8.41 24.51 2.19
C CYS A 24 -7.56 25.52 1.43
N TYR A 25 -6.65 25.00 0.60
CA TYR A 25 -5.93 25.79 -0.38
C TYR A 25 -6.56 25.60 -1.76
N GLY A 26 -6.92 26.70 -2.42
CA GLY A 26 -7.48 26.71 -3.77
C GLY A 26 -6.50 27.30 -4.78
N ARG A 27 -6.57 26.80 -6.01
CA ARG A 27 -5.91 27.38 -7.20
C ARG A 27 -6.85 27.30 -8.39
N ILE A 28 -6.83 28.34 -9.23
CA ILE A 28 -7.46 28.32 -10.55
C ILE A 28 -6.39 28.01 -11.58
N ASN A 29 -6.64 27.02 -12.43
CA ASN A 29 -5.83 26.71 -13.60
C ASN A 29 -6.69 26.87 -14.85
N SER A 30 -6.11 27.37 -15.93
CA SER A 30 -6.71 27.33 -17.26
C SER A 30 -5.91 26.39 -18.16
N TYR A 31 -6.63 25.66 -19.02
CA TYR A 31 -6.01 24.93 -20.13
C TYR A 31 -6.84 25.12 -21.40
N LYS A 32 -6.16 25.07 -22.54
CA LYS A 32 -6.80 25.05 -23.84
C LYS A 32 -7.18 23.63 -24.22
N ARG A 33 -8.43 23.44 -24.61
CA ARG A 33 -8.93 22.21 -25.23
C ARG A 33 -8.46 22.11 -26.68
N GLU A 34 -8.69 20.96 -27.30
CA GLU A 34 -8.38 20.71 -28.72
C GLU A 34 -9.15 21.64 -29.68
N ASP A 35 -10.31 22.14 -29.26
CA ASP A 35 -11.13 23.12 -29.98
C ASP A 35 -10.72 24.59 -29.66
N GLU A 36 -9.52 24.79 -29.11
CA GLU A 36 -8.96 26.08 -28.67
C GLU A 36 -9.76 26.82 -27.58
N THR A 37 -10.81 26.21 -27.03
CA THR A 37 -11.57 26.82 -25.92
C THR A 37 -10.77 26.73 -24.61
N GLU A 38 -10.70 27.85 -23.89
CA GLU A 38 -10.11 27.86 -22.55
C GLU A 38 -11.13 27.33 -21.53
N LYS A 39 -10.73 26.30 -20.79
CA LYS A 39 -11.51 25.79 -19.66
C LYS A 39 -10.75 26.05 -18.37
N GLU A 40 -11.45 26.66 -17.41
CA GLU A 40 -10.96 26.78 -16.05
C GLU A 40 -11.21 25.46 -15.27
N ILE A 41 -10.21 25.09 -14.48
CA ILE A 41 -10.26 24.01 -13.49
C ILE A 41 -9.93 24.62 -12.14
N PHE A 42 -10.76 24.32 -11.17
CA PHE A 42 -10.51 24.62 -9.77
C PHE A 42 -9.83 23.43 -9.12
N GLU A 43 -8.64 23.65 -8.59
CA GLU A 43 -7.90 22.65 -7.82
C GLU A 43 -7.95 23.02 -6.34
N TYR A 44 -8.25 22.02 -5.51
CA TYR A 44 -8.37 22.18 -4.07
C TYR A 44 -7.45 21.17 -3.36
N VAL A 45 -6.81 21.63 -2.30
CA VAL A 45 -6.06 20.80 -1.37
C VAL A 45 -6.62 21.02 0.01
N TRP A 46 -7.17 19.96 0.60
CA TRP A 46 -7.62 19.98 1.98
C TRP A 46 -6.49 19.49 2.88
N CYS A 47 -6.28 20.16 4.01
CA CYS A 47 -5.28 19.81 4.99
C CYS A 47 -5.92 19.75 6.37
N GLU A 48 -5.60 18.68 7.10
CA GLU A 48 -5.99 18.48 8.49
C GLU A 48 -4.71 18.42 9.33
N ILE A 49 -4.60 19.27 10.34
CA ILE A 49 -3.57 19.18 11.37
C ILE A 49 -4.26 18.75 12.65
N ASN A 50 -3.97 17.53 13.10
CA ASN A 50 -4.45 17.00 14.36
C ASN A 50 -3.28 16.97 15.37
N PRO A 51 -3.23 17.92 16.32
CA PRO A 51 -2.15 18.01 17.30
C PRO A 51 -2.22 16.92 18.37
N LEU A 52 -3.40 16.33 18.61
CA LEU A 52 -3.59 15.29 19.62
C LEU A 52 -2.96 13.97 19.17
N ASP A 53 -3.02 13.68 17.87
CA ASP A 53 -2.47 12.46 17.27
C ASP A 53 -1.08 12.66 16.64
N ASP A 54 -0.52 13.88 16.66
CA ASP A 54 0.71 14.25 15.92
C ASP A 54 0.64 13.95 14.40
N VAL A 55 -0.55 14.11 13.80
CA VAL A 55 -0.81 13.74 12.39
C VAL A 55 -1.16 14.96 11.55
N VAL A 56 -0.57 15.02 10.35
CA VAL A 56 -0.99 15.95 9.28
C VAL A 56 -1.50 15.13 8.11
N ARG A 57 -2.73 15.35 7.68
CA ARG A 57 -3.30 14.77 6.46
C ARG A 57 -3.37 15.83 5.37
N ILE A 58 -2.97 15.45 4.16
CA ILE A 58 -3.08 16.29 2.97
C ILE A 58 -3.91 15.51 1.95
N ILE A 59 -5.12 15.99 1.71
CA ILE A 59 -6.09 15.36 0.82
C ILE A 59 -6.07 16.13 -0.50
N LEU A 60 -5.70 15.43 -1.56
CA LEU A 60 -5.61 15.97 -2.91
C LEU A 60 -6.73 15.33 -3.72
N SER A 61 -7.56 16.15 -4.39
CA SER A 61 -8.46 15.62 -5.41
C SER A 61 -7.64 15.14 -6.61
N GLU A 62 -8.02 14.00 -7.18
CA GLU A 62 -7.42 13.60 -8.46
C GLU A 62 -7.85 14.58 -9.54
N ASN A 63 -6.88 15.11 -10.30
CA ASN A 63 -7.19 15.84 -11.52
C ASN A 63 -7.68 14.82 -12.56
N PRO A 64 -8.92 14.91 -13.07
CA PRO A 64 -9.49 13.94 -14.02
C PRO A 64 -8.65 13.77 -15.30
N GLN A 65 -7.84 14.76 -15.67
CA GLN A 65 -6.96 14.72 -16.84
C GLN A 65 -5.55 14.18 -16.56
N ALA A 66 -5.18 13.97 -15.28
CA ALA A 66 -3.92 13.32 -14.93
C ALA A 66 -3.89 11.83 -15.31
N PHE A 67 -5.06 11.23 -15.57
CA PHE A 67 -5.18 9.86 -16.10
C PHE A 67 -4.85 9.76 -17.60
N THR A 68 -5.00 10.86 -18.34
CA THR A 68 -4.84 10.89 -19.82
C THR A 68 -3.43 11.26 -20.27
N LYS A 69 -2.60 11.79 -19.36
CA LYS A 69 -1.20 12.14 -19.63
C LYS A 69 -0.35 11.51 -18.54
N ASP A 70 0.54 10.58 -18.89
CA ASP A 70 1.48 9.83 -18.03
C ASP A 70 2.45 10.68 -17.15
N ASN A 71 2.19 11.97 -16.96
CA ASN A 71 3.00 12.93 -16.22
C ASN A 71 2.48 13.25 -14.79
N SER A 72 1.58 12.43 -14.23
CA SER A 72 0.86 12.74 -12.99
C SER A 72 1.73 12.81 -11.72
N ASN A 73 2.78 11.98 -11.62
CA ASN A 73 3.62 11.90 -10.41
C ASN A 73 4.46 13.18 -10.17
N GLY A 74 5.00 13.78 -11.23
CA GLY A 74 5.79 15.01 -11.11
C GLY A 74 4.98 16.24 -10.70
N SER A 75 3.68 16.25 -10.99
CA SER A 75 2.75 17.31 -10.56
C SER A 75 2.36 17.16 -9.08
N ARG A 76 2.01 15.94 -8.65
CA ARG A 76 1.62 15.65 -7.26
C ARG A 76 2.72 16.00 -6.26
N ASN A 77 3.96 15.59 -6.54
CA ASN A 77 5.11 15.90 -5.67
C ASN A 77 5.34 17.40 -5.54
N LYS A 78 5.13 18.18 -6.61
CA LYS A 78 5.25 19.64 -6.57
C LYS A 78 4.16 20.28 -5.71
N ILE A 79 2.90 19.86 -5.89
CA ILE A 79 1.78 20.34 -5.07
C ILE A 79 2.02 20.01 -3.61
N GLN A 80 2.38 18.75 -3.31
CA GLN A 80 2.69 18.33 -1.95
C GLN A 80 3.82 19.15 -1.34
N THR A 81 4.94 19.34 -2.06
CA THR A 81 6.08 20.14 -1.57
C THR A 81 5.67 21.59 -1.28
N GLU A 82 4.87 22.20 -2.16
CA GLU A 82 4.35 23.55 -1.97
C GLU A 82 3.47 23.65 -0.72
N ILE A 83 2.52 22.71 -0.57
CA ILE A 83 1.57 22.69 0.55
C ILE A 83 2.29 22.40 1.88
N VAL A 84 3.17 21.39 1.92
CA VAL A 84 3.99 21.09 3.10
C VAL A 84 4.83 22.31 3.49
N SER A 85 5.42 23.02 2.52
CA SER A 85 6.20 24.25 2.81
C SER A 85 5.33 25.36 3.41
N LYS A 86 4.08 25.50 2.96
CA LYS A 86 3.10 26.44 3.55
C LYS A 86 2.76 26.03 4.98
N LEU A 87 2.40 24.76 5.21
CA LEU A 87 2.07 24.25 6.54
C LEU A 87 3.23 24.41 7.54
N LYS A 88 4.48 24.08 7.13
CA LYS A 88 5.68 24.28 7.94
C LYS A 88 5.85 25.75 8.36
N ARG A 89 5.68 26.69 7.43
CA ARG A 89 5.86 28.12 7.71
C ARG A 89 4.73 28.70 8.56
N ASP A 90 3.49 28.37 8.21
CA ASP A 90 2.30 29.02 8.76
C ASP A 90 1.93 28.45 10.14
N TYR A 91 2.32 27.20 10.43
CA TYR A 91 2.00 26.47 11.68
C TYR A 91 3.22 25.94 12.43
N ASN A 92 4.44 26.27 11.98
CA ASN A 92 5.71 25.83 12.61
C ASN A 92 5.82 24.30 12.78
N LEU A 93 5.35 23.54 11.79
CA LEU A 93 5.35 22.08 11.85
C LEU A 93 6.73 21.49 11.55
N THR A 94 7.09 20.44 12.27
CA THR A 94 8.26 19.60 12.00
C THR A 94 7.83 18.17 11.75
N PHE A 95 8.18 17.62 10.58
CA PHE A 95 7.87 16.23 10.24
C PHE A 95 9.03 15.32 10.65
N LYS A 96 8.70 14.23 11.35
CA LYS A 96 9.66 13.18 11.66
C LYS A 96 9.86 12.29 10.43
N LEU A 97 11.04 11.70 10.32
CA LEU A 97 11.25 10.61 9.36
C LEU A 97 10.33 9.45 9.74
N LEU A 98 9.48 9.04 8.81
CA LEU A 98 8.49 7.98 8.99
C LEU A 98 8.77 6.93 7.92
N ASN A 99 9.40 5.83 8.30
CA ASN A 99 9.53 4.66 7.44
C ASN A 99 8.42 3.66 7.77
N GLU A 100 7.31 3.75 7.07
CA GLU A 100 6.16 2.86 7.27
C GLU A 100 6.21 1.60 6.38
N LYS A 101 7.35 1.32 5.74
CA LYS A 101 7.51 0.12 4.90
C LYS A 101 7.23 -1.18 5.67
N GLN A 102 7.59 -1.23 6.95
CA GLN A 102 7.26 -2.37 7.82
C GLN A 102 5.76 -2.49 8.07
N THR A 103 5.03 -1.38 8.17
CA THR A 103 3.56 -1.40 8.28
C THR A 103 2.93 -2.00 7.03
N LEU A 104 3.43 -1.68 5.84
CA LEU A 104 2.97 -2.31 4.60
C LEU A 104 3.29 -3.82 4.57
N PHE A 105 4.46 -4.23 5.07
CA PHE A 105 4.79 -5.64 5.22
C PHE A 105 3.84 -6.36 6.20
N LYS A 106 3.47 -5.74 7.32
CA LYS A 106 2.49 -6.31 8.25
C LYS A 106 1.14 -6.51 7.56
N ILE A 107 0.64 -5.52 6.81
CA ILE A 107 -0.59 -5.66 6.01
C ILE A 107 -0.46 -6.88 5.07
N TYR A 108 0.62 -6.94 4.30
CA TYR A 108 0.91 -8.05 3.41
C TYR A 108 0.89 -9.41 4.14
N LYS A 109 1.71 -9.57 5.18
CA LYS A 109 1.86 -10.82 5.94
C LYS A 109 0.52 -11.30 6.50
N TYR A 110 -0.26 -10.41 7.12
CA TYR A 110 -1.54 -10.79 7.72
C TYR A 110 -2.58 -11.22 6.68
N LEU A 111 -2.62 -10.53 5.53
CA LEU A 111 -3.56 -10.83 4.47
C LEU A 111 -3.18 -12.07 3.64
N THR A 112 -1.91 -12.52 3.67
CA THR A 112 -1.47 -13.68 2.89
C THR A 112 -1.18 -14.93 3.72
N ALA A 113 -0.64 -14.82 4.94
CA ALA A 113 -0.12 -15.97 5.69
C ALA A 113 -1.17 -17.04 5.99
N HIS A 114 -2.39 -16.63 6.37
CA HIS A 114 -3.48 -17.55 6.70
C HIS A 114 -4.00 -18.35 5.48
N LEU A 115 -3.73 -17.89 4.26
CA LEU A 115 -4.06 -18.60 3.03
C LEU A 115 -3.12 -19.78 2.80
N GLU A 116 -1.85 -19.61 3.17
CA GLU A 116 -0.76 -20.57 2.93
C GLU A 116 -0.53 -21.53 4.09
N GLU A 117 -0.90 -21.14 5.31
CA GLU A 117 -0.75 -21.93 6.54
C GLU A 117 -1.18 -23.41 6.40
N PRO A 118 -2.33 -23.75 5.76
CA PRO A 118 -2.72 -25.15 5.59
C PRO A 118 -1.74 -25.98 4.74
N TYR A 119 -0.98 -25.34 3.85
CA TYR A 119 0.04 -25.98 3.02
C TYR A 119 1.36 -26.08 3.78
N ALA A 120 1.71 -25.04 4.55
CA ALA A 120 2.88 -25.04 5.42
C ALA A 120 2.80 -26.17 6.47
N GLN A 121 1.63 -26.39 7.06
CA GLN A 121 1.37 -27.46 8.04
C GLN A 121 1.53 -28.86 7.47
N LYS A 122 1.23 -29.07 6.18
CA LYS A 122 1.45 -30.38 5.53
C LYS A 122 2.94 -30.73 5.38
N LEU A 123 3.82 -29.74 5.46
CA LEU A 123 5.26 -29.91 5.32
C LEU A 123 6.00 -30.01 6.65
N GLU A 124 5.39 -29.58 7.76
CA GLU A 124 5.98 -29.67 9.10
C GLU A 124 6.55 -31.06 9.44
N PRO A 125 5.86 -32.19 9.15
CA PRO A 125 6.41 -33.52 9.45
C PRO A 125 7.70 -33.87 8.68
N TYR A 126 7.96 -33.19 7.56
CA TYR A 126 9.10 -33.46 6.67
C TYR A 126 10.26 -32.49 6.87
N GLN A 127 10.19 -31.61 7.88
CA GLN A 127 11.21 -30.58 8.10
C GLN A 127 12.61 -31.17 8.32
N GLU A 128 12.72 -32.26 9.08
CA GLU A 128 14.00 -32.92 9.35
C GLU A 128 14.61 -33.56 8.09
N GLU A 129 13.78 -34.14 7.22
CA GLU A 129 14.24 -34.71 5.95
C GLU A 129 14.76 -33.62 5.01
N ILE A 130 14.06 -32.48 4.96
CA ILE A 130 14.48 -31.30 4.17
C ILE A 130 15.81 -30.77 4.70
N ASN A 131 15.94 -30.60 6.02
CA ASN A 131 17.19 -30.16 6.65
C ASN A 131 18.34 -31.12 6.35
N GLY A 132 18.10 -32.44 6.46
CA GLY A 132 19.07 -33.48 6.16
C GLY A 132 19.55 -33.44 4.70
N PHE A 133 18.63 -33.27 3.76
CA PHE A 133 18.96 -33.10 2.34
C PHE A 133 19.85 -31.88 2.10
N VAL A 134 19.49 -30.72 2.65
CA VAL A 134 20.26 -29.48 2.49
C VAL A 134 21.66 -29.62 3.08
N ASN A 135 21.77 -30.14 4.30
CA ASN A 135 23.06 -30.34 4.96
C ASN A 135 23.96 -31.31 4.19
N THR A 136 23.39 -32.38 3.63
CA THR A 136 24.13 -33.32 2.79
C THR A 136 24.70 -32.64 1.55
N MET A 137 23.90 -31.79 0.90
CA MET A 137 24.33 -31.04 -0.28
C MET A 137 25.41 -30.01 0.04
N LEU A 138 25.26 -29.27 1.14
CA LEU A 138 26.27 -28.31 1.61
C LEU A 138 27.60 -29.01 1.91
N HIS A 139 27.55 -30.15 2.61
CA HIS A 139 28.73 -30.96 2.89
C HIS A 139 29.43 -31.44 1.61
N ASN A 140 28.67 -31.98 0.64
CA ASN A 140 29.22 -32.47 -0.63
C ASN A 140 29.84 -31.36 -1.48
N LEU A 141 29.33 -30.13 -1.37
CA LEU A 141 29.87 -28.94 -2.04
C LEU A 141 31.00 -28.26 -1.26
N ASN A 142 31.37 -28.81 -0.09
CA ASN A 142 32.37 -28.24 0.82
C ASN A 142 32.09 -26.76 1.15
N THR A 143 30.83 -26.47 1.47
CA THR A 143 30.36 -25.11 1.77
C THR A 143 29.40 -25.14 2.96
N GLU A 144 29.13 -23.97 3.52
CA GLU A 144 28.21 -23.78 4.64
C GLU A 144 27.00 -22.94 4.21
N GLU A 145 25.93 -23.01 5.01
CA GLU A 145 24.74 -22.21 4.77
C GLU A 145 25.04 -20.73 5.05
N ALA A 146 24.91 -19.89 4.03
CA ALA A 146 24.96 -18.45 4.22
C ALA A 146 23.75 -17.96 5.02
N GLN A 147 23.97 -17.19 6.08
CA GLN A 147 22.92 -16.68 6.99
C GLN A 147 21.77 -15.97 6.25
N ASN A 148 22.07 -15.33 5.13
CA ASN A 148 21.10 -14.53 4.36
C ASN A 148 20.29 -15.35 3.35
N ILE A 149 20.71 -16.58 3.01
CA ILE A 149 20.03 -17.40 2.00
C ILE A 149 18.94 -18.27 2.63
N ARG A 150 19.19 -18.82 3.85
CA ARG A 150 18.26 -19.73 4.56
C ARG A 150 17.75 -20.84 3.63
N LEU A 151 18.68 -21.58 3.04
CA LEU A 151 18.46 -22.60 2.02
C LEU A 151 17.44 -23.65 2.46
N SER A 152 17.50 -24.14 3.70
CA SER A 152 16.52 -25.11 4.23
C SER A 152 15.09 -24.56 4.21
N HIS A 153 14.92 -23.30 4.60
CA HIS A 153 13.62 -22.62 4.53
C HIS A 153 13.15 -22.45 3.07
N ARG A 154 14.05 -22.03 2.16
CA ARG A 154 13.71 -21.86 0.73
C ARG A 154 13.31 -23.17 0.06
N VAL A 155 14.03 -24.26 0.34
CA VAL A 155 13.68 -25.60 -0.18
C VAL A 155 12.30 -26.02 0.32
N ARG A 156 12.01 -25.83 1.62
CA ARG A 156 10.65 -26.06 2.15
C ARG A 156 9.60 -25.24 1.41
N LYS A 157 9.86 -23.96 1.15
CA LYS A 157 8.92 -23.09 0.43
C LYS A 157 8.70 -23.50 -1.03
N LEU A 158 9.68 -24.11 -1.70
CA LEU A 158 9.47 -24.71 -3.02
C LEU A 158 8.47 -25.87 -2.98
N PHE A 159 8.54 -26.73 -1.96
CA PHE A 159 7.53 -27.78 -1.76
C PHE A 159 6.16 -27.19 -1.44
N GLU A 160 6.10 -26.13 -0.62
CA GLU A 160 4.85 -25.44 -0.27
C GLU A 160 4.20 -24.86 -1.53
N ARG A 161 4.97 -24.19 -2.38
CA ARG A 161 4.55 -23.68 -3.69
C ARG A 161 3.98 -24.80 -4.56
N ASN A 162 4.66 -25.95 -4.64
CA ASN A 162 4.18 -27.10 -5.41
C ASN A 162 2.84 -27.64 -4.87
N LEU A 163 2.64 -27.67 -3.55
CA LEU A 163 1.35 -28.04 -2.95
C LEU A 163 0.25 -27.03 -3.27
N ILE A 164 0.56 -25.73 -3.23
CA ILE A 164 -0.37 -24.67 -3.60
C ILE A 164 -0.75 -24.78 -5.08
N GLN A 165 0.23 -24.94 -5.99
CA GLN A 165 -0.01 -25.07 -7.43
C GLN A 165 -0.90 -26.27 -7.77
N LYS A 166 -0.78 -27.39 -7.04
CA LYS A 166 -1.66 -28.55 -7.21
C LYS A 166 -3.11 -28.29 -6.82
N ASP A 167 -3.37 -27.38 -5.88
CA ASP A 167 -4.71 -27.05 -5.35
C ASP A 167 -5.08 -25.58 -5.58
N PHE A 168 -4.54 -25.00 -6.66
CA PHE A 168 -4.51 -23.56 -6.87
C PHE A 168 -5.90 -22.92 -6.91
N GLN A 169 -6.88 -23.59 -7.52
CA GLN A 169 -8.25 -23.08 -7.57
C GLN A 169 -8.89 -22.92 -6.18
N LYS A 170 -8.61 -23.83 -5.24
CA LYS A 170 -9.12 -23.69 -3.87
C LYS A 170 -8.39 -22.59 -3.11
N PHE A 171 -7.11 -22.44 -3.38
CA PHE A 171 -6.29 -21.40 -2.78
C PHE A 171 -6.80 -20.00 -3.14
N ILE A 172 -7.05 -19.71 -4.42
CA ILE A 172 -7.53 -18.38 -4.89
C ILE A 172 -8.99 -18.09 -4.53
N THR A 173 -9.84 -19.11 -4.42
CA THR A 173 -11.27 -18.93 -4.08
C THR A 173 -11.53 -18.89 -2.58
N LYS A 174 -10.51 -19.09 -1.74
CA LYS A 174 -10.63 -19.05 -0.28
C LYS A 174 -11.10 -17.68 0.18
N LYS A 175 -12.23 -17.64 0.90
CA LYS A 175 -12.77 -16.39 1.44
C LYS A 175 -11.77 -15.80 2.43
N VAL A 176 -11.55 -14.49 2.29
CA VAL A 176 -10.78 -13.67 3.23
C VAL A 176 -11.76 -12.84 4.06
N ASP A 177 -11.40 -12.56 5.30
CA ASP A 177 -12.28 -11.79 6.19
C ASP A 177 -12.09 -10.27 6.04
N ASP A 178 -10.85 -9.80 5.88
CA ASP A 178 -10.56 -8.35 5.89
C ASP A 178 -10.26 -7.77 4.49
N GLY A 179 -9.43 -8.44 3.70
CA GLY A 179 -9.09 -7.98 2.36
C GLY A 179 -8.14 -8.91 1.60
N ARG A 180 -7.88 -8.59 0.34
CA ARG A 180 -6.96 -9.32 -0.55
C ARG A 180 -5.86 -8.43 -1.07
N VAL A 181 -4.65 -8.97 -1.18
CA VAL A 181 -3.52 -8.26 -1.79
C VAL A 181 -3.56 -8.44 -3.31
N LEU A 182 -3.71 -7.33 -4.04
CA LEU A 182 -3.77 -7.32 -5.50
C LEU A 182 -2.39 -7.13 -6.14
N SER A 183 -1.55 -6.27 -5.55
CA SER A 183 -0.19 -6.03 -6.06
C SER A 183 0.74 -5.49 -4.99
N ILE A 184 2.04 -5.63 -5.22
CA ILE A 184 3.10 -5.08 -4.36
C ILE A 184 4.24 -4.47 -5.19
N ILE A 185 4.95 -3.54 -4.57
CA ILE A 185 6.25 -3.05 -5.02
C ILE A 185 7.24 -3.26 -3.87
N TYR A 186 8.26 -4.09 -4.13
CA TYR A 186 9.38 -4.34 -3.24
C TYR A 186 10.65 -3.77 -3.84
N SER A 187 11.51 -3.23 -2.97
CA SER A 187 12.80 -2.65 -3.33
C SER A 187 13.85 -3.29 -2.44
N ASP A 188 14.84 -3.94 -3.04
CA ASP A 188 15.94 -4.55 -2.30
C ASP A 188 16.97 -3.50 -1.85
N ALA A 189 17.93 -3.92 -1.02
CA ALA A 189 18.96 -3.05 -0.48
C ALA A 189 19.95 -2.51 -1.53
N VAL A 190 20.05 -3.15 -2.71
CA VAL A 190 20.95 -2.73 -3.80
C VAL A 190 20.22 -1.86 -4.84
N GLY A 191 18.94 -1.58 -4.64
CA GLY A 191 18.11 -0.72 -5.49
C GLY A 191 17.35 -1.46 -6.60
N GLY A 192 17.42 -2.79 -6.63
CA GLY A 192 16.56 -3.63 -7.45
C GLY A 192 15.10 -3.47 -7.03
N ASN A 193 14.21 -3.31 -8.01
CA ASN A 193 12.78 -3.13 -7.76
C ASN A 193 12.00 -4.26 -8.41
N VAL A 194 11.15 -4.92 -7.65
CA VAL A 194 10.20 -5.90 -8.18
C VAL A 194 8.80 -5.39 -7.98
N LYS A 195 8.07 -5.32 -9.10
CA LYS A 195 6.64 -5.07 -9.12
C LYS A 195 5.95 -6.38 -9.46
N ALA A 196 5.25 -6.94 -8.49
CA ALA A 196 4.40 -8.09 -8.71
C ALA A 196 2.96 -7.58 -8.80
N THR A 197 2.31 -7.82 -9.93
CA THR A 197 0.94 -7.38 -10.20
C THR A 197 0.21 -8.53 -10.84
N SER A 198 -1.03 -8.72 -10.42
CA SER A 198 -1.94 -9.65 -11.04
C SER A 198 -2.42 -9.06 -12.37
N GLY A 199 -1.97 -9.64 -13.49
CA GLY A 199 -2.16 -9.09 -14.82
C GLY A 199 -2.52 -10.17 -15.82
N GLY A 200 -3.80 -10.26 -16.16
CA GLY A 200 -4.32 -11.05 -17.28
C GLY A 200 -4.92 -10.10 -18.30
N THR A 201 -4.64 -10.33 -19.58
CA THR A 201 -5.22 -9.63 -20.74
C THR A 201 -6.75 -9.80 -20.87
N ASN A 202 -7.39 -10.56 -19.99
CA ASN A 202 -8.83 -10.78 -19.96
C ASN A 202 -9.45 -10.03 -18.77
N ALA A 203 -10.11 -8.92 -19.09
CA ALA A 203 -10.74 -7.94 -18.19
C ALA A 203 -11.96 -8.46 -17.38
N ARG A 204 -11.97 -9.72 -16.92
CA ARG A 204 -13.13 -10.29 -16.20
C ARG A 204 -12.83 -10.98 -14.88
N ASN A 205 -11.58 -11.26 -14.54
CA ASN A 205 -11.25 -11.82 -13.23
C ASN A 205 -10.25 -10.90 -12.52
N ASN A 206 -10.63 -10.41 -11.34
CA ASN A 206 -9.70 -9.82 -10.39
C ASN A 206 -8.71 -10.91 -10.00
N LEU A 207 -7.58 -10.96 -10.69
CA LEU A 207 -6.48 -11.85 -10.34
C LEU A 207 -5.89 -11.33 -9.02
N ASP A 208 -5.51 -12.23 -8.12
CA ASP A 208 -4.82 -11.87 -6.88
C ASP A 208 -3.32 -11.88 -7.10
N LEU A 209 -2.55 -11.19 -6.25
CA LEU A 209 -1.09 -11.16 -6.35
C LEU A 209 -0.47 -12.57 -6.40
N GLN A 210 -1.11 -13.51 -5.70
CA GLN A 210 -0.66 -14.89 -5.56
C GLN A 210 -0.82 -15.71 -6.86
N ASP A 211 -1.44 -15.12 -7.90
CA ASP A 211 -1.51 -15.70 -9.23
C ASP A 211 -0.24 -15.47 -10.06
N SER A 212 0.69 -14.67 -9.55
CA SER A 212 1.96 -14.35 -10.21
C SER A 212 3.09 -15.24 -9.73
N ASP A 213 3.84 -15.88 -10.63
CA ASP A 213 5.09 -16.57 -10.25
C ASP A 213 6.11 -15.62 -9.60
N VAL A 214 6.09 -14.35 -9.99
CA VAL A 214 6.94 -13.29 -9.41
C VAL A 214 6.68 -13.14 -7.91
N TYR A 215 5.44 -13.36 -7.45
CA TYR A 215 5.12 -13.35 -6.03
C TYR A 215 5.89 -14.45 -5.30
N PHE A 216 5.83 -15.69 -5.78
CA PHE A 216 6.51 -16.82 -5.13
C PHE A 216 8.03 -16.74 -5.20
N ASP A 217 8.59 -16.05 -6.19
CA ASP A 217 10.05 -15.90 -6.31
C ASP A 217 10.62 -14.78 -5.42
N THR A 218 9.80 -13.79 -5.05
CA THR A 218 10.22 -12.60 -4.28
C THR A 218 9.77 -12.58 -2.84
N LYS A 219 8.76 -13.39 -2.50
CA LYS A 219 8.16 -13.46 -1.17
C LYS A 219 9.19 -13.71 -0.07
N GLU A 220 10.10 -14.65 -0.25
CA GLU A 220 11.08 -15.01 0.78
C GLU A 220 12.01 -13.84 1.08
N SER A 221 12.36 -13.05 0.06
CA SER A 221 13.15 -11.83 0.22
C SER A 221 12.34 -10.74 0.95
N ILE A 222 11.05 -10.59 0.63
CA ILE A 222 10.15 -9.66 1.33
C ILE A 222 9.99 -10.05 2.81
N TYR A 223 9.81 -11.34 3.12
CA TYR A 223 9.69 -11.84 4.49
C TYR A 223 11.00 -11.69 5.28
N PHE A 224 12.14 -11.73 4.60
CA PHE A 224 13.44 -11.52 5.21
C PHE A 224 13.66 -10.04 5.55
N ASP A 225 13.42 -9.15 4.58
CA ASP A 225 13.61 -7.70 4.78
C ASP A 225 12.51 -7.06 5.63
N GLN A 226 11.32 -7.69 5.67
CA GLN A 226 10.15 -7.21 6.40
C GLN A 226 9.70 -5.81 5.98
N GLU A 227 9.91 -5.45 4.72
CA GLU A 227 9.63 -4.13 4.19
C GLU A 227 8.96 -4.20 2.81
N LEU A 228 8.03 -3.27 2.55
CA LEU A 228 7.43 -3.05 1.22
C LEU A 228 7.36 -1.56 0.90
N SER A 229 7.66 -1.20 -0.35
CA SER A 229 7.57 0.19 -0.83
C SER A 229 6.12 0.59 -1.18
N SER A 230 5.33 -0.35 -1.69
CA SER A 230 3.91 -0.13 -1.96
C SER A 230 3.11 -1.43 -1.95
N ILE A 231 1.82 -1.35 -1.62
CA ILE A 231 0.87 -2.45 -1.67
C ILE A 231 -0.49 -1.93 -2.17
N VAL A 232 -1.18 -2.74 -2.98
CA VAL A 232 -2.59 -2.52 -3.34
C VAL A 232 -3.42 -3.60 -2.69
N VAL A 233 -4.44 -3.19 -1.94
CA VAL A 233 -5.35 -4.08 -1.21
C VAL A 233 -6.78 -3.82 -1.68
N SER A 234 -7.53 -4.90 -1.90
CA SER A 234 -8.99 -4.86 -2.02
C SER A 234 -9.59 -5.18 -0.66
N TRP A 235 -10.09 -4.16 0.04
CA TRP A 235 -10.74 -4.35 1.33
C TRP A 235 -12.18 -4.82 1.15
N VAL A 236 -12.60 -5.77 1.98
CA VAL A 236 -14.00 -6.19 2.04
C VAL A 236 -14.77 -5.09 2.77
N ASN A 237 -15.76 -4.50 2.12
CA ASN A 237 -16.51 -3.42 2.73
C ASN A 237 -17.36 -3.91 3.90
N LYS A 238 -16.98 -3.45 5.10
CA LYS A 238 -17.72 -3.65 6.35
C LYS A 238 -18.25 -2.33 6.93
N SER A 239 -18.14 -1.22 6.19
CA SER A 239 -18.93 -0.02 6.48
C SER A 239 -20.38 -0.39 6.19
N GLU A 240 -21.31 -0.08 7.08
CA GLU A 240 -22.73 -0.49 6.98
C GLU A 240 -23.47 0.06 5.74
N LEU A 241 -22.73 0.70 4.82
CA LEU A 241 -23.16 1.22 3.54
C LEU A 241 -23.65 0.10 2.62
N LYS A 242 -24.96 0.11 2.36
CA LYS A 242 -25.63 -0.81 1.42
C LYS A 242 -25.52 -0.29 -0.01
N ASP A 243 -24.32 -0.31 -0.57
CA ASP A 243 -24.05 0.07 -1.96
C ASP A 243 -23.00 -0.90 -2.53
N ASP A 244 -23.47 -1.78 -3.43
CA ASP A 244 -22.72 -2.91 -3.99
C ASP A 244 -21.47 -2.48 -4.78
N ARG A 245 -21.46 -1.25 -5.28
CA ARG A 245 -20.30 -0.64 -5.95
C ARG A 245 -19.08 -0.54 -5.03
N PHE A 246 -19.31 -0.53 -3.73
CA PHE A 246 -18.26 -0.43 -2.73
C PHE A 246 -17.96 -1.76 -2.05
N ASP A 247 -18.52 -2.89 -2.47
CA ASP A 247 -18.27 -4.21 -1.84
C ASP A 247 -16.77 -4.54 -1.74
N ASN A 248 -15.99 -4.06 -2.71
CA ASN A 248 -14.54 -4.19 -2.76
C ASN A 248 -13.88 -2.82 -2.92
N ILE A 249 -13.24 -2.34 -1.85
CA ILE A 249 -12.58 -1.03 -1.83
C ILE A 249 -11.11 -1.22 -2.18
N GLU A 250 -10.74 -0.93 -3.43
CA GLU A 250 -9.36 -1.01 -3.89
C GLU A 250 -8.57 0.22 -3.43
N VAL A 251 -7.49 -0.01 -2.67
CA VAL A 251 -6.69 1.05 -2.05
C VAL A 251 -5.22 0.74 -2.27
N ARG A 252 -4.47 1.73 -2.77
CA ARG A 252 -3.01 1.69 -2.86
C ARG A 252 -2.39 2.45 -1.70
N TYR A 253 -1.51 1.79 -0.98
CA TYR A 253 -0.62 2.42 -0.02
C TYR A 253 0.79 2.51 -0.60
N THR A 254 1.42 3.67 -0.51
CA THR A 254 2.81 3.88 -0.96
C THR A 254 3.59 4.61 0.10
N CYS A 255 4.73 4.05 0.51
CA CYS A 255 5.60 4.64 1.52
C CYS A 255 6.69 5.51 0.88
N TYR A 256 6.90 6.66 1.46
CA TYR A 256 8.02 7.56 1.21
C TYR A 256 8.79 7.76 2.52
N ARG A 257 9.90 8.50 2.46
CA ARG A 257 10.82 8.68 3.60
C ARG A 257 10.19 9.42 4.80
N GLU A 258 9.23 10.30 4.55
CA GLU A 258 8.65 11.20 5.56
C GLU A 258 7.13 11.06 5.71
N PHE A 259 6.50 10.28 4.83
CA PHE A 259 5.05 10.14 4.78
C PHE A 259 4.69 8.87 4.01
N TYR A 260 3.44 8.45 4.11
CA TYR A 260 2.85 7.49 3.21
C TYR A 260 1.64 8.13 2.52
N ILE A 261 1.25 7.57 1.37
CA ILE A 261 0.06 7.97 0.63
C ILE A 261 -0.93 6.82 0.70
N THR A 262 -2.17 7.12 1.07
CA THR A 262 -3.33 6.26 0.84
C THR A 262 -4.09 6.77 -0.37
N HIS A 263 -4.18 5.96 -1.42
CA HIS A 263 -4.83 6.31 -2.67
C HIS A 263 -5.97 5.32 -2.96
N PHE A 264 -7.20 5.81 -2.87
CA PHE A 264 -8.38 5.05 -3.24
C PHE A 264 -8.47 4.93 -4.77
N LEU A 265 -8.58 3.71 -5.27
CA LEU A 265 -8.65 3.42 -6.69
C LEU A 265 -10.12 3.40 -7.14
N ARG A 266 -10.37 3.88 -8.37
CA ARG A 266 -11.62 3.74 -9.13
C ARG A 266 -12.86 4.54 -8.67
N TYR A 267 -12.89 5.14 -7.47
CA TYR A 267 -14.13 5.74 -6.95
C TYR A 267 -13.93 7.16 -6.37
N ASN A 268 -14.94 8.01 -6.55
CA ASN A 268 -15.17 9.13 -5.63
C ASN A 268 -15.64 8.54 -4.30
N VAL A 269 -14.81 8.66 -3.29
CA VAL A 269 -14.98 7.99 -2.00
C VAL A 269 -15.96 8.76 -1.14
N ARG A 270 -16.91 8.05 -0.51
CA ARG A 270 -17.80 8.64 0.50
C ARG A 270 -17.12 8.65 1.87
N GLU A 271 -17.60 9.50 2.76
CA GLU A 271 -17.06 9.67 4.11
C GLU A 271 -16.99 8.33 4.87
N GLU A 272 -18.03 7.49 4.78
CA GLU A 272 -18.09 6.21 5.48
C GLU A 272 -17.00 5.22 5.03
N ILE A 273 -16.63 5.28 3.74
CA ILE A 273 -15.55 4.47 3.17
C ILE A 273 -14.19 5.00 3.61
N TYR A 274 -14.05 6.32 3.67
CA TYR A 274 -12.85 6.98 4.17
C TYR A 274 -12.59 6.65 5.65
N GLU A 275 -13.63 6.77 6.49
CA GLU A 275 -13.60 6.43 7.91
C GLU A 275 -13.35 4.94 8.17
N TYR A 276 -13.80 4.06 7.27
CA TYR A 276 -13.52 2.63 7.37
C TYR A 276 -12.07 2.27 6.98
N VAL A 277 -11.57 2.80 5.86
CA VAL A 277 -10.27 2.38 5.30
C VAL A 277 -9.10 3.03 6.02
N LEU A 278 -9.15 4.33 6.32
CA LEU A 278 -7.98 5.02 6.86
C LEU A 278 -7.45 4.41 8.17
N PRO A 279 -8.31 4.04 9.14
CA PRO A 279 -7.86 3.43 10.39
C PRO A 279 -7.16 2.07 10.20
N LYS A 280 -7.37 1.38 9.07
CA LYS A 280 -6.71 0.10 8.79
C LYS A 280 -5.21 0.23 8.85
N PHE A 281 -4.63 1.31 8.33
CA PHE A 281 -3.18 1.48 8.36
C PHE A 281 -2.63 1.41 9.79
N ASP A 282 -3.22 2.15 10.72
CA ASP A 282 -2.83 2.17 12.12
C ASP A 282 -3.19 0.86 12.85
N GLU A 283 -4.30 0.21 12.48
CA GLU A 283 -4.67 -1.11 12.98
C GLU A 283 -3.55 -2.12 12.71
N TYR A 284 -3.06 -2.18 11.47
CA TYR A 284 -1.98 -3.07 11.06
C TYR A 284 -0.62 -2.65 11.59
N LYS A 285 -0.37 -1.33 11.74
CA LYS A 285 0.85 -0.81 12.37
C LYS A 285 1.07 -1.36 13.77
N ARG A 286 -0.02 -1.48 14.55
CA ARG A 286 -0.03 -2.00 15.93
C ARG A 286 0.09 -3.53 16.02
N LYS A 287 -0.08 -4.27 14.92
CA LYS A 287 0.08 -5.73 14.93
C LYS A 287 1.55 -6.12 15.10
N PRO A 288 1.86 -7.28 15.71
CA PRO A 288 3.23 -7.79 15.79
C PRO A 288 3.79 -8.09 14.39
N LEU A 289 5.13 -8.11 14.30
CA LEU A 289 5.85 -8.48 13.08
C LEU A 289 5.74 -9.96 12.75
#